data_AF-A0A925J025-F1
#
_entry.id   AF-A0A925J025-F1
#
_cell.length_a   1.000
_cell.length_b   1.000
_cell.length_c   1.000
_cell.angle_alpha   90.00
_cell.angle_beta   90.00
_cell.angle_gamma   90.00
#
_symmetry.space_group_name_H-M   'P 1'
#
loop_
_entity.id
_entity.type
_entity.pdbx_description
1 polymer ?
#
loop_
_entity_poly.entity_id
_entity_poly.type
_entity_poly.pdbx_seq_one_letter_code
_entity_poly.pdbx_strand_id
1 'polypeptide(L)' 'MTAREMPILTLNGGSSSIRFALYEGGESPKRGLYGHLDRIGLPGTVLTSTDPATGQS' A
#
# COMPACT_ATOMS: atom_id res chain seq x y z
N MET A 1 -21.60 -13.29 -15.33
CA MET A 1 -21.04 -12.52 -14.21
C MET A 1 -19.56 -12.34 -14.48
N THR A 2 -19.11 -11.15 -14.87
CA THR A 2 -17.68 -10.84 -14.83
C THR A 2 -17.25 -10.88 -13.36
N ALA A 3 -16.22 -11.66 -13.05
CA ALA A 3 -15.64 -11.65 -11.71
C ALA A 3 -15.24 -10.20 -11.42
N ARG A 4 -15.71 -9.63 -10.30
CA ARG A 4 -15.18 -8.34 -9.87
C ARG A 4 -13.71 -8.55 -9.57
N GLU A 5 -12.85 -7.85 -10.28
CA GLU A 5 -11.43 -7.78 -9.99
C GLU A 5 -11.28 -7.13 -8.60
N MET A 6 -11.07 -7.97 -7.59
CA MET A 6 -10.92 -7.50 -6.22
C MET A 6 -9.54 -6.90 -6.05
N PRO A 7 -9.43 -5.67 -5.52
CA PRO A 7 -8.15 -5.07 -5.20
C PRO A 7 -7.36 -5.95 -4.23
N ILE A 8 -6.05 -6.01 -4.43
CA ILE A 8 -5.13 -6.80 -3.60
C ILE A 8 -4.31 -5.83 -2.75
N LEU A 9 -4.48 -5.91 -1.43
CA LEU A 9 -3.62 -5.19 -0.48
C LEU A 9 -2.44 -6.09 -0.11
N THR A 10 -1.22 -5.63 -0.37
CA THR A 10 0.00 -6.29 0.11
C THR A 10 0.55 -5.55 1.32
N LEU A 11 1.02 -6.32 2.30
CA LEU A 11 1.64 -5.83 3.52
C LEU A 11 2.94 -6.59 3.73
N ASN A 12 4.06 -5.87 3.83
CA ASN A 12 5.35 -6.41 4.23
C ASN A 12 5.69 -5.82 5.61
N GLY A 13 5.56 -6.65 6.64
CA GLY A 13 5.85 -6.29 8.02
C GLY A 13 7.31 -6.52 8.38
N GLY A 14 7.98 -5.47 8.83
CA GLY A 14 9.17 -5.55 9.67
C GLY A 14 8.80 -5.55 11.16
N SER A 15 9.80 -5.61 12.04
CA SER A 15 9.59 -5.59 13.49
C SER A 15 8.98 -4.28 14.00
N SER A 16 9.19 -3.16 13.30
CA SER A 16 8.69 -1.82 13.66
C SER A 16 8.26 -0.99 12.45
N SER A 17 8.01 -1.65 11.31
CA SER A 17 7.57 -1.00 10.08
C SER A 17 6.63 -1.87 9.26
N ILE A 18 5.83 -1.23 8.41
CA ILE A 18 4.97 -1.90 7.43
C ILE A 18 5.13 -1.16 6.11
N ARG A 19 5.57 -1.86 5.05
CA ARG A 19 5.41 -1.36 3.68
C ARG A 19 4.11 -1.90 3.12
N PHE A 20 3.36 -1.07 2.41
CA PHE A 20 2.08 -1.46 1.85
C PHE A 20 1.93 -1.00 0.40
N ALA A 21 1.14 -1.74 -0.36
CA ALA A 21 0.69 -1.32 -1.68
C ALA A 21 -0.68 -1.93 -2.00
N LEU A 22 -1.56 -1.12 -2.58
CA LEU A 22 -2.84 -1.55 -3.12
C LEU A 22 -2.68 -1.78 -4.62
N TYR A 23 -3.03 -2.97 -5.08
CA TYR A 23 -3.00 -3.32 -6.49
C TYR A 23 -4.43 -3.49 -7.03
N GLU A 24 -4.61 -3.15 -8.31
CA GLU A 24 -5.80 -3.54 -9.08
C GLU A 24 -5.91 -5.07 -9.12
N GLY A 25 -7.14 -5.61 -9.13
CA GLY A 25 -7.33 -7.05 -9.37
C GLY A 25 -7.10 -7.41 -10.84
N GLY A 26 -6.94 -8.71 -11.13
CA GLY A 26 -6.80 -9.21 -12.50
C GLY A 26 -5.44 -9.85 -12.80
N GLU A 27 -5.21 -10.22 -14.07
CA GLU A 27 -4.03 -10.98 -14.51
C GLU A 27 -2.72 -10.18 -14.46
N SER A 28 -2.81 -8.84 -14.48
CA SER A 28 -1.64 -7.95 -14.40
C SER A 28 -1.90 -6.79 -13.43
N PRO A 29 -1.80 -7.03 -12.12
CA PRO A 29 -2.13 -6.07 -11.07
C PRO A 29 -1.26 -4.81 -11.16
N LYS A 30 -1.88 -3.66 -11.49
CA LYS A 30 -1.17 -2.36 -11.44
C LYS A 30 -1.13 -1.84 -10.03
N ARG A 31 0.00 -1.25 -9.63
CA ARG A 31 0.17 -0.65 -8.30
C ARG A 31 -0.49 0.72 -8.25
N GLY A 32 -1.52 0.84 -7.40
CA GLY A 32 -2.14 2.10 -7.01
C GLY A 32 -1.43 2.71 -5.80
N LEU A 33 -2.21 3.13 -4.79
CA LEU A 33 -1.69 3.68 -3.53
C LEU A 33 -0.59 2.78 -2.93
N TYR A 34 0.55 3.37 -2.60
CA TYR A 34 1.62 2.65 -1.90
C TYR A 34 2.27 3.54 -0.86
N GLY A 35 2.94 2.92 0.11
CA GLY A 35 3.55 3.68 1.18
C GLY A 35 4.22 2.81 2.22
N HIS A 36 4.57 3.45 3.32
CA HIS A 36 5.14 2.77 4.47
C HIS A 36 4.80 3.49 5.76
N LEU A 37 4.76 2.70 6.83
CA LEU A 37 4.71 3.15 8.20
C LEU A 37 6.04 2.76 8.85
N ASP A 38 6.78 3.71 9.39
CA ASP A 38 8.05 3.46 10.08
C ASP A 38 7.98 3.83 11.56
N ARG A 39 8.86 3.23 12.36
CA ARG A 39 9.02 3.48 13.81
C ARG A 39 7.72 3.28 14.60
N ILE A 40 6.99 2.21 14.29
CA ILE A 40 5.76 1.83 15.00
C ILE A 40 6.10 1.55 16.47
N GLY A 41 5.35 2.18 17.39
CA GLY A 41 5.56 2.01 18.83
C GLY A 41 6.71 2.83 19.43
N LEU A 42 7.30 3.75 18.65
CA LEU A 42 8.38 4.64 19.10
C LEU A 42 8.06 6.09 18.76
N PRO A 43 8.63 7.08 19.48
CA PRO A 43 8.57 8.47 19.05
C PRO A 43 9.11 8.63 17.62
N GLY A 44 8.43 9.48 16.83
CA GLY A 44 8.74 9.68 15.42
C GLY A 44 8.13 8.64 14.49
N THR A 45 7.04 7.96 14.87
CA THR A 45 6.22 7.19 13.92
C THR A 45 5.82 8.08 12.74
N VAL A 46 6.05 7.61 11.53
CA VAL A 46 5.76 8.35 10.30
C VAL A 46 5.00 7.48 9.31
N LEU A 47 4.01 8.08 8.65
CA LEU A 47 3.29 7.52 7.52
C LEU A 47 3.68 8.30 6.28
N THR A 48 4.13 7.59 5.26
CA THR A 48 4.30 8.14 3.91
C THR A 48 3.39 7.37 2.96
N SER A 49 2.70 8.08 2.07
CA SER A 49 1.85 7.48 1.05
C SER A 49 1.94 8.24 -0.25
N THR A 50 2.08 7.54 -1.36
CA THR A 50 1.97 8.09 -2.71
C THR A 50 0.75 7.51 -3.39
N ASP A 51 -0.08 8.38 -3.96
CA ASP A 51 -1.19 8.01 -4.83
C ASP A 51 -0.88 8.44 -6.27
N PRO A 52 -0.50 7.50 -7.16
CA PRO A 52 -0.22 7.80 -8.56
C PRO A 52 -1.40 8.41 -9.32
N ALA A 53 -2.65 8.19 -8.87
CA ALA A 53 -3.84 8.70 -9.54
C ALA A 53 -4.06 10.19 -9.28
N THR A 54 -3.64 10.69 -8.12
CA THR A 54 -3.79 12.11 -7.73
C THR A 54 -2.47 12.88 -7.72
N GLY A 55 -1.34 12.20 -7.88
CA GLY A 55 0.00 12.80 -7.81
C GLY A 55 0.38 13.25 -6.40
N GLN A 56 -0.42 12.90 -5.38
CA GLN A 56 -0.16 13.24 -3.99
C GLN A 56 0.90 12.30 -3.41
N SER A 57 1.84 12.87 -2.65
CA SER A 57 2.88 12.13 -1.93
C SER A 57 3.17 12.71 -0.55
#